data_AF-A0A1X6P9H3-F1
#
_entry.id   AF-A0A1X6P9H3-F1
#
_cell.length_a   1.000
_cell.length_b   1.000
_cell.length_c   1.000
_cell.angle_alpha   90.00
_cell.angle_beta   90.00
_cell.angle_gamma   90.00
#
_symmetry.space_group_name_H-M   'P 1'
#
loop_
_entity.id
_entity.type
_entity.pdbx_description
1 polymer ?
#
loop_
_entity_poly.entity_id
_entity_poly.type
_entity_poly.pdbx_seq_one_letter_code
_entity_poly.pdbx_strand_id
1 'polypeptide(L)' 'MSKSCTGLFDDMVRCLSDSPCVRQHPTPAEALRDCARAEADGVADTCKAVIAAYATCRKSQLNMRRRIRGMPGY' A
#
# COMPACT_ATOMS: atom_id res chain seq x y z
N MET A 1 10.00 10.86 -0.90
CA MET A 1 10.02 9.45 -0.43
C MET A 1 11.23 8.76 -1.07
N SER A 2 11.95 7.91 -0.35
CA SER A 2 12.99 7.08 -0.99
C SER A 2 12.35 6.17 -2.04
N LYS A 3 12.97 6.10 -3.22
CA LYS A 3 12.44 5.40 -4.42
C LYS A 3 12.12 3.91 -4.19
N SER A 4 12.62 3.32 -3.11
CA SER A 4 12.57 1.89 -2.79
C SER A 4 11.16 1.31 -2.61
N CYS A 5 10.15 2.12 -2.28
CA CYS A 5 8.76 1.64 -2.13
C CYS A 5 7.80 2.28 -3.14
N THR A 6 8.31 2.99 -4.15
CA THR A 6 7.45 3.72 -5.10
C THR A 6 6.64 2.76 -5.95
N GLY A 7 7.22 1.69 -6.49
CA GLY A 7 6.41 0.75 -7.26
C GLY A 7 5.37 0.02 -6.39
N LEU A 8 5.70 -0.38 -5.15
CA LEU A 8 4.71 -0.97 -4.23
C LEU A 8 3.56 -0.01 -3.94
N PHE A 9 3.85 1.30 -3.91
CA PHE A 9 2.83 2.33 -3.77
C PHE A 9 1.97 2.42 -5.04
N ASP A 10 2.58 2.42 -6.22
CA ASP A 10 1.86 2.48 -7.49
C ASP A 10 0.97 1.25 -7.70
N ASP A 11 1.48 0.05 -7.40
CA ASP A 11 0.73 -1.20 -7.43
C ASP A 11 -0.44 -1.18 -6.45
N MET A 12 -0.23 -0.67 -5.23
CA MET A 12 -1.27 -0.51 -4.22
C MET A 12 -2.36 0.46 -4.70
N VAL A 13 -1.98 1.63 -5.22
CA VAL A 13 -2.94 2.62 -5.73
C VAL A 13 -3.73 2.06 -6.90
N ARG A 14 -3.08 1.35 -7.82
CA ARG A 14 -3.76 0.71 -8.96
C ARG A 14 -4.77 -0.32 -8.48
N CYS A 15 -4.36 -1.21 -7.57
CA CYS A 15 -5.24 -2.25 -7.03
C CYS A 15 -6.45 -1.66 -6.29
N LEU A 16 -6.23 -0.63 -5.48
CA LEU A 16 -7.29 0.03 -4.72
C LEU A 16 -8.24 0.84 -5.61
N SER A 17 -7.74 1.50 -6.65
CA SER A 17 -8.58 2.28 -7.58
C SER A 17 -9.63 1.43 -8.30
N ASP A 18 -9.35 0.14 -8.49
CA ASP A 18 -10.30 -0.81 -9.08
C ASP A 18 -11.23 -1.46 -8.06
N SER A 19 -10.96 -1.28 -6.76
CA SER A 19 -11.76 -1.88 -5.69
C SER A 19 -13.12 -1.18 -5.52
N PRO A 20 -14.19 -1.94 -5.20
CA PRO A 20 -15.48 -1.37 -4.79
C PRO A 20 -15.35 -0.35 -3.66
N CYS A 21 -14.42 -0.57 -2.72
CA CYS A 21 -14.18 0.33 -1.60
C CYS A 21 -13.88 1.76 -2.06
N VAL A 22 -12.94 1.95 -3.00
CA VAL A 22 -12.57 3.29 -3.48
C VAL A 22 -13.65 3.89 -4.37
N ARG A 23 -14.24 3.07 -5.26
CA ARG A 23 -15.23 3.54 -6.24
C ARG A 23 -16.56 3.99 -5.60
N GLN A 24 -16.91 3.42 -4.46
CA GLN A 24 -18.16 3.72 -3.75
C GLN A 24 -17.92 4.61 -2.51
N HIS A 25 -16.68 5.06 -2.28
CA HIS A 25 -16.36 5.85 -1.10
C HIS A 25 -17.06 7.22 -1.15
N PRO A 26 -17.67 7.68 -0.03
CA PRO A 26 -18.35 8.97 0.02
C PRO A 26 -17.39 10.16 -0.16
N THR A 27 -16.12 9.99 0.22
CA THR A 27 -15.08 11.02 0.12
C THR A 27 -13.91 10.53 -0.73
N PRO A 28 -13.83 10.88 -2.03
CA PRO A 28 -12.78 10.40 -2.94
C PRO A 28 -11.36 10.73 -2.48
N ALA A 29 -11.18 11.88 -1.80
CA ALA A 29 -9.88 12.31 -1.28
C ALA A 29 -9.37 11.42 -0.13
N GLU A 30 -10.27 10.79 0.62
CA GLU A 30 -9.93 9.92 1.76
C GLU A 30 -10.03 8.43 1.39
N ALA A 31 -10.70 8.11 0.27
CA ALA A 31 -10.96 6.76 -0.19
C ALA A 31 -9.72 5.86 -0.22
N LEU A 32 -8.61 6.32 -0.81
CA LEU A 32 -7.37 5.54 -0.84
C LEU A 32 -6.80 5.28 0.57
N ARG A 33 -6.93 6.23 1.49
CA ARG A 33 -6.44 6.09 2.86
C ARG A 33 -7.31 5.12 3.66
N ASP A 34 -8.62 5.20 3.52
CA ASP A 34 -9.55 4.36 4.28
C ASP A 34 -9.61 2.93 3.72
N CYS A 35 -9.56 2.77 2.40
CA CYS A 35 -9.47 1.48 1.73
C CYS A 35 -8.10 0.81 1.83
N ALA A 36 -7.02 1.57 2.12
CA ALA A 36 -5.71 0.99 2.41
C ALA A 36 -5.59 0.41 3.83
N ARG A 37 -6.67 0.42 4.64
CA ARG A 37 -6.68 -0.25 5.95
C ARG A 37 -6.90 -1.75 5.75
N ALA A 38 -6.24 -2.56 6.59
CA ALA A 38 -6.32 -4.02 6.50
C ALA A 38 -7.75 -4.57 6.71
N GLU A 39 -8.60 -3.80 7.39
CA GLU A 39 -9.98 -4.13 7.75
C GLU A 39 -11.02 -3.53 6.79
N ALA A 40 -10.59 -2.89 5.69
CA ALA A 40 -11.52 -2.29 4.75
C ALA A 40 -12.32 -3.35 3.97
N ASP A 41 -13.65 -3.27 4.08
CA ASP A 41 -14.57 -4.08 3.29
C ASP A 41 -14.53 -3.67 1.81
N GLY A 42 -14.78 -4.63 0.92
CA GLY A 42 -14.76 -4.36 -0.53
C GLY A 42 -13.36 -4.21 -1.13
N VAL A 43 -12.31 -4.63 -0.42
CA VAL A 43 -10.94 -4.74 -0.94
C VAL A 43 -10.57 -6.21 -1.10
N ALA A 44 -10.15 -6.60 -2.30
CA ALA A 44 -9.74 -7.97 -2.60
C ALA A 44 -8.49 -8.38 -1.80
N ASP A 45 -8.38 -9.66 -1.44
CA ASP A 45 -7.25 -10.17 -0.63
C ASP A 45 -5.90 -9.99 -1.33
N THR A 46 -5.89 -9.99 -2.67
CA THR A 46 -4.72 -9.64 -3.48
C THR A 46 -4.24 -8.22 -3.22
N CYS A 47 -5.15 -7.24 -3.12
CA CYS A 47 -4.79 -5.87 -2.77
C CYS A 47 -4.33 -5.75 -1.31
N LYS A 48 -4.92 -6.53 -0.38
CA LYS A 48 -4.48 -6.57 1.02
C LYS A 48 -3.03 -7.06 1.16
N ALA A 49 -2.61 -8.02 0.35
CA ALA A 49 -1.22 -8.47 0.30
C ALA A 49 -0.26 -7.34 -0.15
N VAL A 50 -0.65 -6.56 -1.17
CA VAL A 50 0.15 -5.41 -1.65
C VAL A 50 0.21 -4.29 -0.61
N ILE A 51 -0.90 -4.00 0.07
CA ILE A 51 -0.94 -3.07 1.20
C ILE A 51 0.05 -3.49 2.30
N ALA A 52 0.05 -4.77 2.66
CA ALA A 52 0.95 -5.31 3.68
C ALA A 52 2.43 -5.23 3.25
N ALA A 53 2.71 -5.49 1.97
CA ALA A 53 4.05 -5.36 1.39
C ALA A 53 4.52 -3.89 1.41
N TYR A 54 3.68 -2.95 0.99
CA TYR A 54 3.98 -1.52 1.06
C TYR A 54 4.21 -1.05 2.49
N ALA A 55 3.36 -1.45 3.44
CA ALA A 55 3.53 -1.13 4.86
C ALA A 55 4.84 -1.68 5.43
N THR A 56 5.23 -2.89 5.04
CA THR A 56 6.50 -3.52 5.41
C THR A 56 7.68 -2.77 4.82
N CYS A 57 7.60 -2.37 3.56
CA CYS A 57 8.62 -1.56 2.88
C CYS A 57 8.77 -0.19 3.56
N ARG A 58 7.66 0.47 3.93
CA ARG A 58 7.70 1.74 4.65
C ARG A 58 8.33 1.61 6.04
N LYS A 59 8.01 0.53 6.77
CA LYS A 59 8.63 0.23 8.06
C LYS A 59 10.13 -0.07 7.93
N SER A 60 10.56 -0.71 6.85
CA SER A 60 11.98 -1.04 6.62
C SER A 60 12.82 0.21 6.31
N GLN A 61 12.24 1.26 5.72
CA GLN A 61 12.92 2.55 5.54
C GLN A 61 13.30 3.23 6.86
N LEU A 62 12.49 3.04 7.91
CA LEU A 62 12.76 3.55 9.25
C LEU A 62 13.76 2.67 10.03
N ASN A 63 13.97 1.44 9.58
CA ASN A 63 14.94 0.53 10.16
C ASN A 63 16.33 0.80 9.56
N MET A 64 17.21 1.47 10.32
CA MET A 64 18.55 1.83 9.85
C MET A 64 19.39 0.63 9.35
N ARG A 65 19.18 -0.59 9.89
CA ARG A 65 19.88 -1.80 9.42
C ARG A 65 19.42 -2.25 8.04
N ARG A 66 18.12 -2.14 7.74
CA ARG A 66 17.55 -2.51 6.43
C ARG A 66 17.71 -1.41 5.39
N ARG A 67 17.82 -0.15 5.81
CA ARG A 67 18.11 0.99 4.93
C ARG A 67 19.45 0.86 4.20
N ILE A 68 20.49 0.32 4.86
CA ILE A 68 21.83 0.15 4.27
C ILE A 68 21.91 -1.07 3.34
N ARG A 69 21.24 -2.17 3.71
CA ARG A 69 21.29 -3.44 2.96
C ARG A 69 20.28 -3.55 1.82
N GLY A 70 19.28 -2.66 1.78
CA GLY A 70 18.16 -2.77 0.86
C GLY A 70 17.13 -3.82 1.33
N MET A 71 15.89 -3.68 0.86
CA MET A 71 14.86 -4.69 1.03
C MET A 71 15.06 -5.74 -0.08
N PRO A 72 15.19 -7.04 0.22
CA PRO A 72 15.22 -8.05 -0.82
C PRO A 72 13.85 -8.15 -1.49
N GLY A 73 13.81 -8.00 -2.82
CA GLY A 73 12.66 -8.45 -3.62
C GLY A 73 11.54 -7.45 -3.88
N TYR A 74 11.86 -6.18 -4.17
CA TYR A 74 10.96 -5.34 -4.97
C TYR A 74 11.76 -4.41 -5.88
#